data_AF-A0A812PR90-F1
#
_entry.id   AF-A0A812PR90-F1
#
_cell.length_a   1.000
_cell.length_b   1.000
_cell.length_c   1.000
_cell.angle_alpha   90.00
_cell.angle_beta   90.00
_cell.angle_gamma   90.00
#
_symmetry.space_group_name_H-M   'P 1'
#
loop_
_entity.id
_entity.type
_entity.pdbx_description
1 polymer ?
#
loop_
_entity_poly.entity_id
_entity_poly.type
_entity_poly.pdbx_seq_one_letter_code
_entity_poly.pdbx_strand_id
1 'polypeptide(L)'
;MSPQLLQSLAEAARQDIHSTLQEHGEEPTSSTSQCLRDITQLASIGSYGKFSNKCYSDLMRRVEPNIAVAETYKTKLHFANPAGEHTQEVLLPHELFASMFEHENEAFFRNVASDEGTRTKFWDRMRSHSHPAWENHPLLHRNIKKAIPISVHGDEVPIAGIGKQWSKKLVNVSWASLLGKTETKSTQFWSMGLVEKTDVKNGPYATMRNLWKILAWSFTALWSGLWPLTDHEGNRLGLHGEERCGDQMPGMLGLDEVMNEGSPEDNLAACWRFIREYYRMHQTAVRFRSMSRLTMFVRKTGGPKLRGKAGELRYFGEVLLALWTTYCSNELELHKKITLLLKSNVFMERKLTETKGQTSMEDEDADELNQACSDMLVLQSDLARHFAEHGKLYFTLTSKAHQLQHVWAFVGEDLQQKVQRLASMSLKGNVGPYAVNKMLRRYRLALSMIWRDQRTNA
;
A
#
# COMPACT_ATOMS: atom_id res chain seq x y z
N MET A 1 15.41 7.50 -18.40
CA MET A 1 16.22 8.66 -18.84
C MET A 1 15.98 9.83 -17.90
N SER A 2 16.93 10.77 -17.74
CA SER A 2 16.67 12.06 -17.04
C SER A 2 16.17 13.11 -18.05
N PRO A 3 15.42 14.15 -17.63
CA PRO A 3 15.00 15.23 -18.54
C PRO A 3 16.18 15.95 -19.21
N GLN A 4 17.33 16.04 -18.53
CA GLN A 4 18.55 16.65 -19.06
C GLN A 4 19.20 15.76 -20.14
N LEU A 5 19.23 14.44 -19.93
CA LEU A 5 19.74 13.49 -20.93
C LEU A 5 18.79 13.38 -22.14
N LEU A 6 17.48 13.48 -21.91
CA LEU A 6 16.48 13.57 -22.99
C LEU A 6 16.68 14.85 -23.81
N GLN A 7 16.92 15.98 -23.15
CA GLN A 7 17.21 17.25 -23.82
C GLN A 7 18.48 17.17 -24.67
N SER A 8 19.59 16.65 -24.13
CA SER A 8 20.85 16.57 -24.86
C SER A 8 20.80 15.59 -26.04
N LEU A 9 20.10 14.46 -25.90
CA LEU A 9 19.88 13.51 -27.00
C LEU A 9 18.96 14.08 -28.07
N ALA A 10 17.91 14.82 -27.68
CA ALA A 10 17.03 15.50 -28.64
C ALA A 10 17.75 16.64 -29.37
N GLU A 11 18.62 17.40 -28.71
CA GLU A 11 19.41 18.45 -29.36
C GLU A 11 20.47 17.88 -30.32
N ALA A 12 21.12 16.77 -29.97
CA ALA A 12 22.00 16.05 -30.90
C ALA A 12 21.23 15.56 -32.14
N ALA A 13 20.13 14.82 -31.94
CA ALA A 13 19.30 14.34 -33.06
C ALA A 13 18.72 15.49 -33.91
N ARG A 14 18.44 16.66 -33.30
CA ARG A 14 18.04 17.86 -34.04
C ARG A 14 19.15 18.38 -34.95
N GLN A 15 20.38 18.42 -34.45
CA GLN A 15 21.56 18.83 -35.22
C GLN A 15 21.83 17.85 -36.36
N ASP A 16 21.81 16.54 -36.10
CA ASP A 16 22.02 15.49 -37.10
C ASP A 16 21.01 15.62 -38.26
N ILE A 17 19.71 15.73 -37.96
CA ILE A 17 18.65 15.89 -38.98
C ILE A 17 18.84 17.18 -39.81
N HIS A 18 19.26 18.28 -39.19
CA HIS A 18 19.53 19.52 -39.94
C HIS A 18 20.74 19.37 -40.87
N SER A 19 21.81 18.69 -40.44
CA SER A 19 22.97 18.42 -41.29
C SER A 19 22.59 17.57 -42.51
N THR A 20 21.88 16.46 -42.31
CA THR A 20 21.43 15.59 -43.42
C THR A 20 20.54 16.32 -44.43
N LEU A 21 19.60 17.16 -43.96
CA LEU A 21 18.76 17.97 -44.86
C LEU A 21 19.57 19.02 -45.65
N GLN A 22 20.65 19.56 -45.07
CA GLN A 22 21.57 20.49 -45.77
C GLN A 22 22.48 19.77 -46.77
N GLU A 23 22.96 18.56 -46.46
CA GLU A 23 23.83 17.76 -47.33
C GLU A 23 23.10 17.22 -48.56
N HIS A 24 21.85 16.78 -48.40
CA HIS A 24 21.06 16.20 -49.50
C HIS A 24 20.22 17.22 -50.28
N GLY A 25 19.95 18.41 -49.71
CA GLY A 25 19.13 19.44 -50.37
C GLY A 25 17.64 19.08 -50.53
N GLU A 26 17.18 18.03 -49.85
CA GLU A 26 15.78 17.56 -49.89
C GLU A 26 14.86 18.41 -48.99
N GLU A 27 13.67 18.75 -49.48
CA GLU A 27 12.62 19.30 -48.62
C GLU A 27 12.09 18.22 -47.66
N PRO A 28 11.96 18.51 -46.35
CA PRO A 28 11.57 17.50 -45.36
C PRO A 28 10.11 17.06 -45.56
N THR A 29 9.92 15.78 -45.87
CA THR A 29 8.59 15.15 -46.02
C THR A 29 7.64 15.49 -44.84
N SER A 30 6.33 15.37 -45.03
CA SER A 30 5.36 15.64 -43.94
C SER A 30 5.66 14.86 -42.64
N SER A 31 6.16 13.63 -42.77
CA SER A 31 6.61 12.79 -41.64
C SER A 31 7.90 13.34 -41.00
N THR A 32 8.92 13.63 -41.81
CA THR A 32 10.20 14.24 -41.38
C THR A 32 9.96 15.57 -40.66
N SER A 33 9.06 16.39 -41.21
CA SER A 33 8.64 17.68 -40.67
C SER A 33 7.95 17.55 -39.30
N GLN A 34 7.09 16.54 -39.09
CA GLN A 34 6.52 16.28 -37.77
C GLN A 34 7.57 15.79 -36.77
N CYS A 35 8.42 14.85 -37.17
CA CYS A 35 9.50 14.32 -36.33
C CYS A 35 10.44 15.45 -35.88
N LEU A 36 10.87 16.32 -36.80
CA LEU A 36 11.73 17.47 -36.52
C LEU A 36 11.03 18.50 -35.61
N ARG A 37 9.71 18.72 -35.73
CA ARG A 37 8.95 19.54 -34.77
C ARG A 37 9.02 18.96 -33.36
N ASP A 38 8.79 17.67 -33.19
CA ASP A 38 8.74 17.03 -31.86
C ASP A 38 10.14 16.93 -31.22
N ILE A 39 11.16 16.59 -32.02
CA ILE A 39 12.56 16.61 -31.59
C ILE A 39 12.99 18.04 -31.19
N THR A 40 12.64 19.07 -31.96
CA THR A 40 12.93 20.47 -31.60
C THR A 40 12.20 20.91 -30.33
N GLN A 41 10.95 20.46 -30.14
CA GLN A 41 10.20 20.71 -28.90
C GLN A 41 10.89 20.06 -27.68
N LEU A 42 11.42 18.85 -27.81
CA LEU A 42 12.19 18.18 -26.74
C LEU A 42 13.56 18.84 -26.52
N ALA A 43 14.28 19.18 -27.58
CA ALA A 43 15.58 19.85 -27.51
C ALA A 43 15.51 21.21 -26.80
N SER A 44 14.40 21.96 -26.99
CA SER A 44 14.21 23.29 -26.41
C SER A 44 14.01 23.34 -24.88
N ILE A 45 13.75 22.22 -24.20
CA ILE A 45 13.41 22.23 -22.75
C ILE A 45 14.57 22.75 -21.89
N GLY A 46 14.26 23.55 -20.86
CA GLY A 46 15.27 24.27 -20.10
C GLY A 46 16.01 25.32 -20.93
N SER A 47 15.40 25.86 -21.99
CA SER A 47 16.01 26.78 -22.95
C SER A 47 17.27 26.17 -23.60
N TYR A 48 17.09 25.06 -24.31
CA TYR A 48 18.18 24.29 -24.94
C TYR A 48 19.27 23.89 -23.92
N GLY A 49 18.84 23.33 -22.79
CA GLY A 49 19.73 22.85 -21.72
C GLY A 49 20.36 23.94 -20.83
N LYS A 50 20.36 25.21 -21.24
CA LYS A 50 20.93 26.36 -20.51
C LYS A 50 20.46 26.47 -19.05
N PHE A 51 19.22 26.06 -18.78
CA PHE A 51 18.62 25.97 -17.45
C PHE A 51 18.27 24.51 -17.14
N SER A 52 19.28 23.70 -16.84
CA SER A 52 19.14 22.27 -16.53
C SER A 52 18.15 21.95 -15.39
N ASN A 53 17.89 22.91 -14.48
CA ASN A 53 16.86 22.81 -13.44
C ASN A 53 15.42 22.97 -13.98
N LYS A 54 15.21 23.68 -15.09
CA LYS A 54 13.90 23.88 -15.74
C LYS A 54 13.47 22.73 -16.64
N CYS A 55 14.40 21.94 -17.20
CA CYS A 55 14.10 20.83 -18.13
C CYS A 55 12.97 19.90 -17.64
N TYR A 56 12.87 19.60 -16.34
CA TYR A 56 11.77 18.80 -15.80
C TYR A 56 10.41 19.53 -15.86
N SER A 57 10.35 20.81 -15.50
CA SER A 57 9.10 21.59 -15.54
C SER A 57 8.62 21.81 -16.97
N ASP A 58 9.54 22.09 -17.89
CA ASP A 58 9.22 22.28 -19.31
C ASP A 58 8.77 20.97 -19.96
N LEU A 59 9.40 19.83 -19.62
CA LEU A 59 8.94 18.51 -20.06
C LEU A 59 7.55 18.18 -19.52
N MET A 60 7.31 18.35 -18.21
CA MET A 60 5.98 18.11 -17.64
C MET A 60 4.93 19.03 -18.26
N ARG A 61 5.25 20.29 -18.59
CA ARG A 61 4.29 21.20 -19.26
C ARG A 61 3.86 20.72 -20.66
N ARG A 62 4.72 20.00 -21.38
CA ARG A 62 4.37 19.35 -22.67
C ARG A 62 3.60 18.04 -22.47
N VAL A 63 3.87 17.32 -21.38
CA VAL A 63 3.33 15.97 -21.13
C VAL A 63 2.00 15.99 -20.34
N GLU A 64 1.83 16.87 -19.36
CA GLU A 64 0.63 16.96 -18.50
C GLU A 64 -0.69 17.11 -19.30
N PRO A 65 -0.78 17.87 -20.40
CA PRO A 65 -1.98 17.92 -21.26
C PRO A 65 -2.33 16.62 -22.00
N ASN A 66 -1.40 15.66 -22.06
CA ASN A 66 -1.57 14.36 -22.72
C ASN A 66 -1.78 13.20 -21.72
N ILE A 67 -2.01 13.52 -20.44
CA ILE A 67 -2.30 12.54 -19.38
C ILE A 67 -3.83 12.35 -19.30
N ALA A 68 -4.31 11.16 -19.67
CA ALA A 68 -5.74 10.81 -19.62
C ALA A 68 -6.27 10.58 -18.19
N VAL A 69 -5.37 10.47 -17.20
CA VAL A 69 -5.72 10.40 -15.77
C VAL A 69 -6.22 11.76 -15.29
N ALA A 70 -7.35 11.77 -14.58
CA ALA A 70 -7.91 12.90 -13.83
C ALA A 70 -6.84 13.82 -13.19
N GLU A 71 -7.13 15.12 -13.15
CA GLU A 71 -6.31 16.16 -12.52
C GLU A 71 -6.03 15.88 -11.02
N THR A 72 -5.10 16.63 -10.45
CA THR A 72 -4.91 16.65 -8.99
C THR A 72 -5.74 17.76 -8.37
N TYR A 73 -6.61 17.41 -7.41
CA TYR A 73 -7.24 18.36 -6.52
C TYR A 73 -6.16 19.05 -5.69
N LYS A 74 -6.18 20.39 -5.66
CA LYS A 74 -5.15 21.23 -5.05
C LYS A 74 -5.76 21.98 -3.86
N THR A 75 -5.44 21.55 -2.66
CA THR A 75 -5.84 22.21 -1.40
C THR A 75 -4.66 22.96 -0.79
N LYS A 76 -4.90 23.97 0.06
CA LYS A 76 -3.89 24.55 0.95
C LYS A 76 -3.92 23.80 2.28
N LEU A 77 -2.78 23.28 2.71
CA LEU A 77 -2.65 22.64 4.03
C LEU A 77 -1.51 23.27 4.82
N HIS A 78 -1.66 23.26 6.14
CA HIS A 78 -0.61 23.61 7.06
C HIS A 78 0.20 22.36 7.44
N PHE A 79 1.53 22.51 7.45
CA PHE A 79 2.50 21.45 7.70
C PHE A 79 3.49 21.89 8.78
N ALA A 80 4.01 20.92 9.53
CA ALA A 80 4.98 21.20 10.59
C ALA A 80 6.23 21.93 10.08
N ASN A 81 6.77 22.83 10.90
CA ASN A 81 7.94 23.64 10.55
C ASN A 81 9.15 22.77 10.12
N PRO A 82 9.92 23.19 9.10
CA PRO A 82 9.91 24.51 8.46
C PRO A 82 9.00 24.63 7.21
N ALA A 83 8.02 23.74 7.02
CA ALA A 83 7.16 23.78 5.82
C ALA A 83 6.08 24.88 5.88
N GLY A 84 5.31 24.96 6.97
CA GLY A 84 4.23 25.95 7.09
C GLY A 84 3.07 25.68 6.12
N GLU A 85 2.46 26.73 5.55
CA GLU A 85 1.40 26.56 4.55
C GLU A 85 1.97 26.19 3.16
N HIS A 86 1.53 25.08 2.59
CA HIS A 86 1.84 24.66 1.22
C HIS A 86 0.59 24.10 0.50
N THR A 87 0.56 24.21 -0.83
CA THR A 87 -0.42 23.47 -1.64
C THR A 87 -0.10 21.98 -1.62
N GLN A 88 -1.09 21.16 -1.26
CA GLN A 88 -1.04 19.72 -1.35
C GLN A 88 -1.93 19.25 -2.51
N GLU A 89 -1.35 18.42 -3.37
CA GLU A 89 -2.08 17.71 -4.43
C GLU A 89 -2.66 16.40 -3.87
N VAL A 90 -3.86 16.02 -4.31
CA VAL A 90 -4.54 14.74 -4.03
C VAL A 90 -5.14 14.22 -5.33
N LEU A 91 -5.03 12.93 -5.61
CA LEU A 91 -5.74 12.27 -6.73
C LEU A 91 -7.03 11.66 -6.20
N LEU A 92 -8.16 12.35 -6.45
CA LEU A 92 -9.45 12.02 -5.86
C LEU A 92 -10.01 10.70 -6.42
N PRO A 93 -10.37 9.72 -5.56
CA PRO A 93 -10.99 8.47 -5.99
C PRO A 93 -12.15 8.61 -6.99
N HIS A 94 -13.04 9.61 -6.84
CA HIS A 94 -14.22 9.74 -7.72
C HIS A 94 -13.85 10.31 -9.11
N GLU A 95 -13.03 11.36 -9.16
CA GLU A 95 -12.51 11.89 -10.44
C GLU A 95 -11.68 10.84 -11.19
N LEU A 96 -10.83 10.10 -10.48
CA LEU A 96 -10.02 9.03 -11.06
C LEU A 96 -10.91 7.91 -11.64
N PHE A 97 -11.95 7.51 -10.91
CA PHE A 97 -12.89 6.48 -11.35
C PHE A 97 -13.68 6.91 -12.59
N ALA A 98 -14.15 8.17 -12.65
CA ALA A 98 -14.82 8.74 -13.81
C ALA A 98 -13.88 8.83 -15.04
N SER A 99 -12.68 9.39 -14.86
CA SER A 99 -11.63 9.47 -15.89
C SER A 99 -11.30 8.09 -16.48
N MET A 100 -11.21 7.06 -15.64
CA MET A 100 -11.03 5.67 -16.12
C MET A 100 -12.21 5.19 -16.95
N PHE A 101 -13.45 5.41 -16.52
CA PHE A 101 -14.64 4.99 -17.27
C PHE A 101 -14.78 5.72 -18.61
N GLU A 102 -14.51 7.03 -18.63
CA GLU A 102 -14.73 7.91 -19.79
C GLU A 102 -13.62 7.85 -20.85
N HIS A 103 -12.36 7.62 -20.46
CA HIS A 103 -11.22 7.69 -21.39
C HIS A 103 -10.47 6.36 -21.57
N GLU A 104 -10.68 5.41 -20.65
CA GLU A 104 -9.88 4.19 -20.51
C GLU A 104 -10.80 2.99 -20.25
N ASN A 105 -11.96 2.97 -20.91
CA ASN A 105 -13.12 2.13 -20.59
C ASN A 105 -12.79 0.62 -20.45
N GLU A 106 -11.90 0.10 -21.30
CA GLU A 106 -11.37 -1.25 -21.15
C GLU A 106 -10.57 -1.46 -19.87
N ALA A 107 -9.64 -0.56 -19.55
CA ALA A 107 -8.84 -0.62 -18.33
C ALA A 107 -9.73 -0.44 -17.08
N PHE A 108 -10.82 0.32 -17.18
CA PHE A 108 -11.85 0.40 -16.15
C PHE A 108 -12.55 -0.95 -15.95
N PHE A 109 -13.09 -1.58 -17.00
CA PHE A 109 -13.75 -2.89 -16.83
C PHE A 109 -12.76 -4.02 -16.45
N ARG A 110 -11.53 -3.99 -16.95
CA ARG A 110 -10.46 -4.98 -16.69
C ARG A 110 -9.90 -4.90 -15.27
N ASN A 111 -9.69 -3.69 -14.74
CA ASN A 111 -9.00 -3.46 -13.45
C ASN A 111 -9.92 -2.97 -12.31
N VAL A 112 -11.11 -2.43 -12.61
CA VAL A 112 -12.03 -1.83 -11.62
C VAL A 112 -13.39 -2.50 -11.59
N ALA A 113 -14.17 -2.45 -12.67
CA ALA A 113 -15.59 -2.76 -12.61
C ALA A 113 -15.96 -4.24 -12.82
N SER A 114 -15.15 -4.99 -13.57
CA SER A 114 -15.48 -6.34 -14.06
C SER A 114 -16.77 -6.39 -14.90
N ASP A 115 -17.23 -7.59 -15.28
CA ASP A 115 -18.56 -7.80 -15.87
C ASP A 115 -19.68 -7.86 -14.80
N GLU A 116 -20.94 -7.80 -15.24
CA GLU A 116 -22.09 -7.84 -14.33
C GLU A 116 -22.26 -9.19 -13.62
N GLY A 117 -21.88 -10.30 -14.26
CA GLY A 117 -21.93 -11.63 -13.65
C GLY A 117 -20.97 -11.73 -12.46
N THR A 118 -19.76 -11.22 -12.61
CA THR A 118 -18.74 -11.15 -11.56
C THR A 118 -19.18 -10.23 -10.42
N ARG A 119 -19.74 -9.04 -10.70
CA ARG A 119 -20.35 -8.17 -9.66
C ARG A 119 -21.46 -8.88 -8.90
N THR A 120 -22.37 -9.54 -9.62
CA THR A 120 -23.53 -10.23 -9.04
C THR A 120 -23.07 -11.40 -8.17
N LYS A 121 -22.18 -12.28 -8.67
CA LYS A 121 -21.62 -13.40 -7.91
C LYS A 121 -20.92 -12.95 -6.62
N PHE A 122 -20.18 -11.83 -6.64
CA PHE A 122 -19.56 -11.29 -5.44
C PHE A 122 -20.60 -10.91 -4.37
N TRP A 123 -21.58 -10.07 -4.72
CA TRP A 123 -22.57 -9.61 -3.74
C TRP A 123 -23.55 -10.69 -3.30
N ASP A 124 -23.85 -11.67 -4.17
CA ASP A 124 -24.66 -12.82 -3.80
C ASP A 124 -23.89 -13.76 -2.86
N ARG A 125 -22.56 -13.96 -3.04
CA ARG A 125 -21.71 -14.66 -2.05
C ARG A 125 -21.67 -13.93 -0.70
N MET A 126 -21.59 -12.59 -0.68
CA MET A 126 -21.67 -11.81 0.56
C MET A 126 -23.02 -11.98 1.27
N ARG A 127 -24.12 -12.09 0.50
CA ARG A 127 -25.47 -12.30 1.04
C ARG A 127 -25.71 -13.72 1.53
N SER A 128 -25.29 -14.75 0.78
CA SER A 128 -25.66 -16.15 1.03
C SER A 128 -25.04 -16.73 2.31
N HIS A 129 -23.81 -16.33 2.65
CA HIS A 129 -23.07 -16.88 3.79
C HIS A 129 -23.34 -16.11 5.11
N SER A 130 -24.37 -15.26 5.17
CA SER A 130 -24.66 -14.39 6.32
C SER A 130 -23.43 -13.60 6.81
N HIS A 131 -22.58 -13.16 5.86
CA HIS A 131 -21.29 -12.54 6.17
C HIS A 131 -21.50 -11.30 7.06
N PRO A 132 -20.81 -11.12 8.20
CA PRO A 132 -21.11 -10.05 9.16
C PRO A 132 -21.13 -8.63 8.57
N ALA A 133 -20.23 -8.33 7.63
CA ALA A 133 -20.23 -7.04 6.92
C ALA A 133 -21.39 -6.83 5.92
N TRP A 134 -22.26 -7.83 5.73
CA TRP A 134 -23.52 -7.73 4.99
C TRP A 134 -24.73 -7.47 5.91
N GLU A 135 -24.60 -7.71 7.22
CA GLU A 135 -25.64 -7.40 8.20
C GLU A 135 -25.91 -5.88 8.22
N ASN A 136 -27.18 -5.48 8.08
CA ASN A 136 -27.62 -4.09 7.96
C ASN A 136 -26.88 -3.26 6.87
N HIS A 137 -26.23 -3.93 5.89
CA HIS A 137 -25.34 -3.28 4.95
C HIS A 137 -26.09 -2.35 3.96
N PRO A 138 -25.63 -1.12 3.70
CA PRO A 138 -26.35 -0.14 2.85
C PRO A 138 -26.65 -0.57 1.40
N LEU A 139 -26.10 -1.68 0.90
CA LEU A 139 -26.51 -2.26 -0.39
C LEU A 139 -27.76 -3.14 -0.35
N LEU A 140 -28.31 -3.47 0.83
CA LEU A 140 -29.58 -4.20 0.96
C LEU A 140 -30.75 -3.52 0.23
N HIS A 141 -30.68 -2.19 0.05
CA HIS A 141 -31.69 -1.38 -0.62
C HIS A 141 -31.19 -0.75 -1.93
N ARG A 142 -30.12 -1.28 -2.53
CA ARG A 142 -29.51 -0.75 -3.77
C ARG A 142 -29.27 -1.86 -4.81
N ASN A 143 -29.14 -1.46 -6.07
CA ASN A 143 -28.90 -2.40 -7.17
C ASN A 143 -27.44 -2.92 -7.17
N ILE A 144 -27.23 -4.09 -6.56
CA ILE A 144 -25.92 -4.75 -6.48
C ILE A 144 -25.26 -5.00 -7.85
N LYS A 145 -26.03 -5.14 -8.94
CA LYS A 145 -25.48 -5.32 -10.31
C LYS A 145 -24.65 -4.13 -10.78
N LYS A 146 -24.81 -2.96 -10.16
CA LYS A 146 -24.03 -1.73 -10.43
C LYS A 146 -23.03 -1.39 -9.32
N ALA A 147 -23.05 -2.10 -8.18
CA ALA A 147 -22.16 -1.82 -7.07
C ALA A 147 -20.79 -2.49 -7.30
N ILE A 148 -19.71 -1.72 -7.17
CA ILE A 148 -18.33 -2.20 -7.30
C ILE A 148 -17.69 -2.18 -5.91
N PRO A 149 -17.33 -3.34 -5.33
CA PRO A 149 -16.65 -3.40 -4.04
C PRO A 149 -15.21 -2.90 -4.19
N ILE A 150 -14.84 -1.96 -3.32
CA ILE A 150 -13.47 -1.45 -3.21
C ILE A 150 -12.94 -1.65 -1.80
N SER A 151 -11.63 -1.85 -1.68
CA SER A 151 -10.90 -1.73 -0.41
C SER A 151 -10.17 -0.39 -0.36
N VAL A 152 -10.04 0.17 0.85
CA VAL A 152 -9.19 1.35 1.11
C VAL A 152 -8.06 0.90 2.03
N HIS A 153 -6.82 1.16 1.63
CA HIS A 153 -5.61 0.76 2.33
C HIS A 153 -4.72 1.97 2.59
N GLY A 154 -4.30 2.14 3.84
CA GLY A 154 -3.26 3.07 4.23
C GLY A 154 -2.27 2.46 5.21
N ASP A 155 -0.98 2.72 5.01
CA ASP A 155 0.13 2.26 5.86
C ASP A 155 1.32 3.24 5.78
N GLU A 156 2.32 3.04 6.64
CA GLU A 156 3.56 3.81 6.66
C GLU A 156 4.69 3.13 5.88
N VAL A 157 5.15 3.74 4.78
CA VAL A 157 6.29 3.23 4.01
C VAL A 157 7.58 3.99 4.34
N PRO A 158 8.72 3.31 4.61
CA PRO A 158 10.00 3.99 4.82
C PRO A 158 10.54 4.50 3.48
N ILE A 159 10.68 5.82 3.35
CA ILE A 159 11.04 6.52 2.10
C ILE A 159 12.47 7.06 2.07
N ALA A 160 13.13 7.14 3.23
CA ALA A 160 14.56 7.38 3.35
C ALA A 160 15.13 6.66 4.57
N GLY A 161 16.40 6.26 4.55
CA GLY A 161 17.04 5.59 5.69
C GLY A 161 16.43 4.22 6.02
N ILE A 162 16.07 3.44 5.01
CA ILE A 162 15.40 2.14 5.16
C ILE A 162 16.21 1.24 6.13
N GLY A 163 15.54 0.69 7.14
CA GLY A 163 16.17 -0.14 8.18
C GLY A 163 17.05 0.63 9.19
N LYS A 164 17.02 1.97 9.21
CA LYS A 164 17.73 2.81 10.20
C LYS A 164 16.74 3.47 11.16
N GLN A 165 17.16 3.72 12.40
CA GLN A 165 16.33 4.40 13.42
C GLN A 165 15.91 5.82 13.00
N TRP A 166 16.70 6.50 12.16
CA TRP A 166 16.40 7.83 11.63
C TRP A 166 15.54 7.82 10.36
N SER A 167 14.97 6.67 9.97
CA SER A 167 14.16 6.55 8.75
C SER A 167 13.06 7.62 8.68
N LYS A 168 12.88 8.21 7.50
CA LYS A 168 11.71 9.04 7.21
C LYS A 168 10.64 8.13 6.62
N LYS A 169 9.40 8.19 7.14
CA LYS A 169 8.26 7.49 6.58
C LYS A 169 7.34 8.42 5.79
N LEU A 170 6.59 7.85 4.87
CA LEU A 170 5.44 8.43 4.20
C LEU A 170 4.22 7.61 4.63
N VAL A 171 3.25 8.24 5.29
CA VAL A 171 1.90 7.65 5.36
C VAL A 171 1.33 7.75 3.95
N ASN A 172 0.85 6.65 3.40
CA ASN A 172 0.29 6.61 2.05
C ASN A 172 -1.14 6.05 2.11
N VAL A 173 -2.06 6.58 1.30
CA VAL A 173 -3.44 6.07 1.20
C VAL A 173 -3.77 5.75 -0.26
N SER A 174 -4.46 4.65 -0.43
CA SER A 174 -4.75 3.98 -1.69
C SER A 174 -6.11 3.28 -1.63
N TRP A 175 -6.66 2.94 -2.78
CA TRP A 175 -7.82 2.07 -2.90
C TRP A 175 -7.59 1.02 -3.99
N ALA A 176 -8.31 -0.09 -3.94
CA ALA A 176 -8.31 -1.11 -4.99
C ALA A 176 -9.72 -1.62 -5.24
N SER A 177 -10.01 -2.10 -6.46
CA SER A 177 -11.20 -2.91 -6.68
C SER A 177 -10.97 -4.35 -6.20
N LEU A 178 -11.99 -4.92 -5.55
CA LEU A 178 -12.02 -6.34 -5.20
C LEU A 178 -12.47 -7.24 -6.37
N LEU A 179 -12.76 -6.68 -7.55
CA LEU A 179 -13.16 -7.41 -8.76
C LEU A 179 -12.18 -7.27 -9.94
N GLY A 180 -11.04 -6.61 -9.73
CA GLY A 180 -10.01 -6.46 -10.76
C GLY A 180 -9.34 -7.81 -11.07
N LYS A 181 -9.33 -8.22 -12.34
CA LYS A 181 -8.87 -9.55 -12.79
C LYS A 181 -7.37 -9.60 -13.13
N THR A 182 -6.62 -8.56 -12.79
CA THR A 182 -5.20 -8.38 -13.11
C THR A 182 -4.35 -8.38 -11.83
N GLU A 183 -3.02 -8.33 -11.97
CA GLU A 183 -2.15 -8.15 -10.80
C GLU A 183 -2.59 -6.97 -9.92
N THR A 184 -2.44 -7.12 -8.60
CA THR A 184 -2.39 -6.04 -7.58
C THR A 184 -1.81 -4.71 -8.09
N LYS A 185 -0.73 -4.79 -8.89
CA LYS A 185 -0.03 -3.64 -9.46
C LYS A 185 -0.91 -2.77 -10.37
N SER A 186 -1.97 -3.32 -10.96
CA SER A 186 -2.88 -2.67 -11.91
C SER A 186 -4.26 -2.40 -11.32
N THR A 187 -4.64 -3.09 -10.24
CA THR A 187 -5.93 -2.93 -9.54
C THR A 187 -5.89 -1.95 -8.37
N GLN A 188 -4.71 -1.56 -7.88
CA GLN A 188 -4.53 -0.66 -6.75
C GLN A 188 -4.06 0.75 -7.16
N PHE A 189 -4.84 1.75 -6.76
CA PHE A 189 -4.72 3.16 -7.10
C PHE A 189 -4.25 3.99 -5.90
N TRP A 190 -3.22 4.82 -6.09
CA TRP A 190 -2.66 5.67 -5.04
C TRP A 190 -3.23 7.09 -5.08
N SER A 191 -3.85 7.54 -3.99
CA SER A 191 -4.58 8.82 -3.93
C SER A 191 -3.81 9.94 -3.23
N MET A 192 -3.07 9.64 -2.15
CA MET A 192 -2.33 10.66 -1.39
C MET A 192 -1.18 10.08 -0.58
N GLY A 193 -0.26 10.97 -0.17
CA GLY A 193 0.69 10.67 0.90
C GLY A 193 0.98 11.88 1.78
N LEU A 194 1.51 11.62 2.97
CA LEU A 194 2.00 12.63 3.90
C LEU A 194 3.33 12.16 4.48
N VAL A 195 4.37 12.99 4.42
CA VAL A 195 5.63 12.68 5.09
C VAL A 195 5.39 12.80 6.60
N GLU A 196 5.65 11.74 7.36
CA GLU A 196 5.29 11.64 8.79
C GLU A 196 5.78 12.84 9.62
N LYS A 197 6.97 13.35 9.28
CA LYS A 197 7.62 14.48 9.98
C LYS A 197 7.13 15.88 9.57
N THR A 198 6.19 15.97 8.61
CA THR A 198 5.53 17.24 8.24
C THR A 198 4.06 17.30 8.71
N ASP A 199 3.57 16.26 9.39
CA ASP A 199 2.20 16.17 9.88
C ASP A 199 1.99 16.98 11.17
N VAL A 200 1.08 17.95 11.13
CA VAL A 200 0.57 18.66 12.30
C VAL A 200 -0.44 17.76 12.98
N LYS A 201 -0.19 17.34 14.22
CA LYS A 201 -1.00 16.30 14.88
C LYS A 201 -2.34 16.81 15.46
N ASN A 202 -2.41 18.06 15.87
CA ASN A 202 -3.47 18.60 16.73
C ASN A 202 -4.04 19.93 16.22
N GLY A 203 -5.23 20.31 16.70
CA GLY A 203 -5.91 21.56 16.36
C GLY A 203 -6.69 21.51 15.04
N PRO A 204 -7.21 22.66 14.55
CA PRO A 204 -7.92 22.75 13.27
C PRO A 204 -6.98 22.53 12.07
N TYR A 205 -5.69 22.81 12.25
CA TYR A 205 -4.64 22.66 11.24
C TYR A 205 -4.06 21.24 11.15
N ALA A 206 -4.71 20.23 11.75
CA ALA A 206 -4.18 18.87 11.82
C ALA A 206 -4.11 18.24 10.42
N THR A 207 -2.90 18.12 9.85
CA THR A 207 -2.67 17.85 8.43
C THR A 207 -3.32 16.54 7.98
N MET A 208 -3.08 15.47 8.73
CA MET A 208 -3.69 14.16 8.47
C MET A 208 -5.23 14.18 8.54
N ARG A 209 -5.81 14.95 9.47
CA ARG A 209 -7.28 15.04 9.63
C ARG A 209 -7.92 15.69 8.40
N ASN A 210 -7.35 16.78 7.92
CA ASN A 210 -7.89 17.52 6.78
C ASN A 210 -7.68 16.74 5.47
N LEU A 211 -6.60 15.97 5.35
CA LEU A 211 -6.42 14.98 4.27
C LEU A 211 -7.48 13.87 4.29
N TRP A 212 -7.84 13.35 5.46
CA TRP A 212 -8.94 12.38 5.57
C TRP A 212 -10.32 12.98 5.29
N LYS A 213 -10.59 14.26 5.61
CA LYS A 213 -11.80 14.96 5.15
C LYS A 213 -11.92 14.92 3.61
N ILE A 214 -10.84 15.24 2.89
CA ILE A 214 -10.80 15.21 1.41
C ILE A 214 -11.08 13.80 0.88
N LEU A 215 -10.46 12.77 1.45
CA LEU A 215 -10.71 11.39 1.02
C LEU A 215 -12.13 10.93 1.34
N ALA A 216 -12.64 11.19 2.55
CA ALA A 216 -13.99 10.79 2.97
C ALA A 216 -15.05 11.44 2.08
N TRP A 217 -14.92 12.75 1.82
CA TRP A 217 -15.73 13.48 0.84
C TRP A 217 -15.70 12.81 -0.54
N SER A 218 -14.52 12.50 -1.06
CA SER A 218 -14.38 11.84 -2.37
C SER A 218 -14.95 10.42 -2.41
N PHE A 219 -14.84 9.63 -1.34
CA PHE A 219 -15.45 8.30 -1.30
C PHE A 219 -16.96 8.37 -1.13
N THR A 220 -17.50 9.38 -0.43
CA THR A 220 -18.94 9.66 -0.38
C THR A 220 -19.50 10.03 -1.76
N ALA A 221 -18.76 10.80 -2.57
CA ALA A 221 -19.12 11.09 -3.96
C ALA A 221 -19.18 9.81 -4.82
N LEU A 222 -18.15 8.96 -4.73
CA LEU A 222 -18.10 7.69 -5.45
C LEU A 222 -19.23 6.73 -5.00
N TRP A 223 -19.56 6.72 -3.70
CA TRP A 223 -20.66 5.93 -3.13
C TRP A 223 -22.06 6.46 -3.49
N SER A 224 -22.23 7.78 -3.63
CA SER A 224 -23.51 8.35 -4.07
C SER A 224 -23.78 8.07 -5.55
N GLY A 225 -22.72 7.95 -6.36
CA GLY A 225 -22.80 7.85 -7.82
C GLY A 225 -23.08 9.21 -8.48
N LEU A 226 -22.87 10.30 -7.75
CA LEU A 226 -23.13 11.67 -8.18
C LEU A 226 -21.86 12.52 -8.04
N TRP A 227 -21.67 13.47 -8.95
CA TRP A 227 -20.66 14.53 -8.77
C TRP A 227 -20.99 15.36 -7.52
N PRO A 228 -20.01 15.71 -6.66
CA PRO A 228 -20.29 16.01 -5.25
C PRO A 228 -20.75 17.43 -4.93
N LEU A 229 -20.46 18.40 -5.80
CA LEU A 229 -20.80 19.83 -5.78
C LEU A 229 -20.63 20.67 -4.49
N THR A 230 -20.44 20.17 -3.27
CA THR A 230 -19.55 20.85 -2.30
C THR A 230 -18.18 20.21 -2.31
N ASP A 231 -17.18 20.94 -1.82
CA ASP A 231 -15.92 20.34 -1.42
C ASP A 231 -16.00 19.75 0.01
N HIS A 232 -14.86 19.26 0.48
CA HIS A 232 -14.62 18.71 1.81
C HIS A 232 -14.72 19.71 2.98
N GLU A 233 -14.94 21.01 2.73
CA GLU A 233 -15.18 22.04 3.74
C GLU A 233 -16.63 22.55 3.71
N GLY A 234 -17.46 22.06 2.79
CA GLY A 234 -18.82 22.54 2.58
C GLY A 234 -18.90 23.83 1.74
N ASN A 235 -17.79 24.27 1.12
CA ASN A 235 -17.84 25.34 0.12
C ASN A 235 -18.50 24.81 -1.15
N ARG A 236 -19.37 25.59 -1.79
CA ARG A 236 -20.01 25.19 -3.05
C ARG A 236 -18.98 25.12 -4.19
N LEU A 237 -18.54 23.90 -4.54
CA LEU A 237 -18.24 23.50 -5.93
C LEU A 237 -19.51 23.40 -6.80
N GLY A 238 -20.59 24.12 -6.44
CA GLY A 238 -21.93 24.00 -7.02
C GLY A 238 -23.05 23.26 -6.24
N LEU A 239 -22.96 22.94 -4.92
CA LEU A 239 -24.00 22.43 -3.93
C LEU A 239 -23.79 21.05 -3.17
N HIS A 240 -23.62 21.12 -1.82
CA HIS A 240 -23.98 20.19 -0.68
C HIS A 240 -23.45 18.71 -0.54
N GLY A 241 -23.07 18.12 0.63
CA GLY A 241 -22.91 18.52 2.07
C GLY A 241 -22.28 17.41 3.03
N GLU A 242 -22.00 17.68 4.34
CA GLU A 242 -21.16 16.91 5.36
C GLU A 242 -21.97 16.39 6.64
N GLU A 243 -21.56 15.67 7.74
CA GLU A 243 -20.37 14.98 8.40
C GLU A 243 -20.82 14.22 9.73
N ARG A 244 -20.18 13.11 10.27
CA ARG A 244 -19.85 12.79 11.73
C ARG A 244 -19.51 11.31 12.20
N CYS A 245 -18.89 11.12 13.40
CA CYS A 245 -18.26 9.89 14.06
C CYS A 245 -18.17 10.01 15.65
N GLY A 246 -17.66 9.16 16.60
CA GLY A 246 -16.76 7.96 16.70
C GLY A 246 -16.60 7.28 18.15
N ASP A 247 -15.43 6.73 18.56
CA ASP A 247 -15.21 5.53 19.47
C ASP A 247 -14.38 5.57 20.84
N GLN A 248 -14.53 4.51 21.70
CA GLN A 248 -13.60 3.66 22.58
C GLN A 248 -12.51 4.13 23.64
N MET A 249 -12.00 3.19 24.52
CA MET A 249 -10.55 2.74 24.77
C MET A 249 -10.23 1.79 26.04
N PRO A 250 -9.13 1.81 26.90
CA PRO A 250 -8.30 0.57 27.22
C PRO A 250 -7.58 0.27 28.64
N GLY A 251 -7.13 -0.99 28.93
CA GLY A 251 -5.93 -1.41 29.77
C GLY A 251 -6.08 -1.96 31.24
N MET A 252 -5.09 -2.49 32.04
CA MET A 252 -3.80 -3.28 31.90
C MET A 252 -3.01 -3.49 33.27
N LEU A 253 -2.35 -4.67 33.61
CA LEU A 253 -1.08 -4.93 34.44
C LEU A 253 -0.97 -6.30 35.24
N GLY A 254 0.26 -6.78 35.64
CA GLY A 254 0.57 -8.03 36.45
C GLY A 254 2.11 -8.35 36.72
N LEU A 255 2.62 -9.62 36.84
CA LEU A 255 4.08 -9.99 37.08
C LEU A 255 4.70 -11.38 36.64
N ASP A 256 6.05 -11.49 36.57
CA ASP A 256 6.91 -12.22 35.58
C ASP A 256 7.39 -13.72 35.77
N GLU A 257 8.29 -14.18 34.87
CA GLU A 257 9.12 -15.43 34.75
C GLU A 257 8.52 -16.84 34.44
N VAL A 258 9.21 -17.61 33.55
CA VAL A 258 9.47 -19.08 33.50
C VAL A 258 10.64 -19.35 32.52
N MET A 259 11.75 -19.96 32.97
CA MET A 259 12.75 -20.80 32.24
C MET A 259 14.05 -20.86 33.07
N ASN A 260 14.40 -22.02 33.65
CA ASN A 260 15.56 -22.17 34.55
C ASN A 260 16.80 -22.82 33.87
N GLU A 261 17.93 -22.78 34.58
CA GLU A 261 19.18 -23.54 34.33
C GLU A 261 20.12 -23.07 33.18
N GLY A 262 19.91 -21.88 32.60
CA GLY A 262 20.89 -21.28 31.68
C GLY A 262 20.72 -19.76 31.54
N SER A 263 21.75 -19.06 31.04
CA SER A 263 21.59 -17.63 30.75
C SER A 263 20.61 -17.43 29.58
N PRO A 264 19.91 -16.28 29.48
CA PRO A 264 19.06 -15.98 28.33
C PRO A 264 19.85 -15.99 27.00
N GLU A 265 21.14 -15.64 27.01
CA GLU A 265 22.07 -15.79 25.90
C GLU A 265 22.30 -17.26 25.49
N ASP A 266 22.50 -18.18 26.43
CA ASP A 266 22.70 -19.61 26.15
C ASP A 266 21.43 -20.23 25.55
N ASN A 267 20.28 -19.92 26.15
CA ASN A 267 18.97 -20.33 25.68
C ASN A 267 18.70 -19.82 24.25
N LEU A 268 19.07 -18.56 23.97
CA LEU A 268 18.98 -17.98 22.62
C LEU A 268 19.93 -18.68 21.63
N ALA A 269 21.15 -18.99 22.04
CA ALA A 269 22.13 -19.69 21.21
C ALA A 269 21.70 -21.13 20.88
N ALA A 270 21.10 -21.84 21.84
CA ALA A 270 20.51 -23.16 21.64
C ALA A 270 19.36 -23.12 20.62
N CYS A 271 18.41 -22.19 20.78
CA CYS A 271 17.31 -21.99 19.84
C CYS A 271 17.81 -21.64 18.42
N TRP A 272 18.82 -20.78 18.30
CA TRP A 272 19.40 -20.41 17.01
C TRP A 272 20.27 -21.51 16.37
N ARG A 273 20.79 -22.45 17.15
CA ARG A 273 21.41 -23.69 16.63
C ARG A 273 20.33 -24.60 16.02
N PHE A 274 19.22 -24.82 16.72
CA PHE A 274 18.08 -25.61 16.23
C PHE A 274 17.51 -25.05 14.91
N ILE A 275 17.19 -23.76 14.86
CA ILE A 275 16.58 -23.12 13.67
C ILE A 275 17.47 -23.28 12.42
N ARG A 276 18.79 -23.12 12.56
CA ARG A 276 19.72 -23.29 11.43
C ARG A 276 19.79 -24.73 10.93
N GLU A 277 19.70 -25.71 11.82
CA GLU A 277 19.73 -27.12 11.45
C GLU A 277 18.41 -27.57 10.80
N TYR A 278 17.27 -27.11 11.32
CA TYR A 278 15.96 -27.31 10.69
C TYR A 278 15.95 -26.78 9.24
N TYR A 279 16.44 -25.55 9.03
CA TYR A 279 16.58 -24.97 7.68
C TYR A 279 17.56 -25.73 6.76
N ARG A 280 18.51 -26.47 7.32
CA ARG A 280 19.42 -27.34 6.56
C ARG A 280 18.71 -28.62 6.12
N MET A 281 17.97 -29.25 7.04
CA MET A 281 17.24 -30.50 6.80
C MET A 281 16.04 -30.31 5.86
N HIS A 282 15.19 -29.31 6.13
CA HIS A 282 13.96 -29.05 5.37
C HIS A 282 14.17 -28.18 4.12
N GLN A 283 15.43 -27.89 3.76
CA GLN A 283 15.84 -27.08 2.61
C GLN A 283 15.18 -25.68 2.48
N THR A 284 14.58 -25.16 3.56
CA THR A 284 13.63 -24.03 3.56
C THR A 284 14.03 -22.87 2.64
N ALA A 285 13.16 -22.51 1.70
CA ALA A 285 13.47 -21.67 0.54
C ALA A 285 13.82 -20.22 0.89
N VAL A 286 13.17 -19.63 1.91
CA VAL A 286 13.55 -18.34 2.47
C VAL A 286 13.73 -18.48 3.97
N ARG A 287 14.87 -18.00 4.48
CA ARG A 287 15.35 -18.27 5.84
C ARG A 287 15.50 -16.99 6.63
N PHE A 288 15.11 -17.03 7.90
CA PHE A 288 15.42 -15.99 8.87
C PHE A 288 16.95 -15.88 9.01
N ARG A 289 17.51 -14.66 8.98
CA ARG A 289 18.97 -14.49 8.78
C ARG A 289 19.82 -14.54 10.04
N SER A 290 19.30 -14.13 11.18
CA SER A 290 20.05 -14.05 12.44
C SER A 290 19.11 -13.98 13.63
N MET A 291 19.45 -14.69 14.70
CA MET A 291 18.73 -14.63 15.98
C MET A 291 19.72 -14.61 17.16
N SER A 292 20.89 -13.98 16.98
CA SER A 292 22.06 -14.13 17.86
C SER A 292 22.24 -13.05 18.93
N ARG A 293 21.23 -12.21 19.21
CA ARG A 293 21.31 -11.14 20.23
C ARG A 293 19.96 -10.93 20.92
N LEU A 294 19.95 -10.89 22.26
CA LEU A 294 18.73 -10.58 23.05
C LEU A 294 18.09 -9.24 22.69
N THR A 295 18.88 -8.26 22.23
CA THR A 295 18.40 -6.97 21.73
C THR A 295 17.51 -7.05 20.47
N MET A 296 17.36 -8.23 19.87
CA MET A 296 16.34 -8.52 18.85
C MET A 296 14.94 -8.76 19.43
N PHE A 297 14.83 -9.06 20.73
CA PHE A 297 13.61 -9.38 21.45
C PHE A 297 13.31 -8.35 22.54
N VAL A 298 14.28 -8.09 23.42
CA VAL A 298 14.17 -7.21 24.58
C VAL A 298 13.97 -5.75 24.14
N ARG A 299 13.11 -5.04 24.86
CA ARG A 299 12.75 -3.63 24.62
C ARG A 299 12.90 -2.83 25.91
N LYS A 300 13.03 -1.51 25.77
CA LYS A 300 12.94 -0.58 26.92
C LYS A 300 11.52 -0.43 27.47
N THR A 301 10.50 -0.74 26.66
CA THR A 301 9.08 -0.64 27.01
C THR A 301 8.27 -1.68 26.21
N GLY A 302 7.22 -2.20 26.86
CA GLY A 302 6.39 -3.29 26.31
C GLY A 302 7.09 -4.65 26.31
N GLY A 303 6.34 -5.69 25.97
CA GLY A 303 6.82 -7.07 25.98
C GLY A 303 7.86 -7.41 24.90
N PRO A 304 8.44 -8.62 24.98
CA PRO A 304 9.43 -9.09 24.02
C PRO A 304 8.85 -9.16 22.61
N LYS A 305 9.59 -8.67 21.61
CA LYS A 305 9.16 -8.78 20.20
C LYS A 305 10.34 -8.95 19.25
N LEU A 306 10.46 -10.17 18.72
CA LEU A 306 11.36 -10.52 17.61
C LEU A 306 11.16 -9.55 16.43
N ARG A 307 12.27 -9.07 15.88
CA ARG A 307 12.30 -8.19 14.70
C ARG A 307 12.72 -8.99 13.46
N GLY A 308 11.80 -9.12 12.51
CA GLY A 308 12.06 -9.69 11.18
C GLY A 308 11.63 -8.77 10.04
N LYS A 309 12.04 -9.11 8.81
CA LYS A 309 11.39 -8.60 7.58
C LYS A 309 10.28 -9.57 7.18
N ALA A 310 9.18 -9.08 6.61
CA ALA A 310 8.05 -9.93 6.19
C ALA A 310 8.50 -11.11 5.30
N GLY A 311 9.25 -10.84 4.24
CA GLY A 311 9.79 -11.89 3.37
C GLY A 311 10.78 -12.86 4.05
N GLU A 312 11.43 -12.49 5.15
CA GLU A 312 12.32 -13.38 5.92
C GLU A 312 11.56 -14.21 6.98
N LEU A 313 10.28 -13.90 7.20
CA LEU A 313 9.38 -14.61 8.12
C LEU A 313 8.42 -15.57 7.42
N ARG A 314 8.33 -15.58 6.08
CA ARG A 314 7.35 -16.34 5.29
C ARG A 314 7.36 -17.87 5.50
N TYR A 315 8.43 -18.42 6.04
CA TYR A 315 8.57 -19.84 6.40
C TYR A 315 9.14 -19.98 7.82
N PHE A 316 8.74 -19.08 8.73
CA PHE A 316 9.20 -19.07 10.12
C PHE A 316 8.23 -19.80 11.05
N GLY A 317 6.95 -19.95 10.68
CA GLY A 317 5.96 -20.68 11.46
C GLY A 317 6.38 -22.13 11.71
N GLU A 318 6.80 -22.85 10.67
CA GLU A 318 7.11 -24.29 10.75
C GLU A 318 8.27 -24.59 11.71
N VAL A 319 9.36 -23.83 11.58
CA VAL A 319 10.54 -24.00 12.43
C VAL A 319 10.29 -23.54 13.87
N LEU A 320 9.42 -22.53 14.08
CA LEU A 320 9.02 -22.08 15.41
C LEU A 320 8.13 -23.11 16.11
N LEU A 321 7.20 -23.75 15.38
CA LEU A 321 6.38 -24.86 15.88
C LEU A 321 7.26 -26.08 16.22
N ALA A 322 8.22 -26.44 15.37
CA ALA A 322 9.14 -27.54 15.65
C ALA A 322 10.04 -27.26 16.86
N LEU A 323 10.56 -26.04 16.98
CA LEU A 323 11.34 -25.57 18.13
C LEU A 323 10.51 -25.64 19.42
N TRP A 324 9.28 -25.10 19.39
CA TRP A 324 8.38 -25.13 20.54
C TRP A 324 8.07 -26.57 20.98
N THR A 325 7.72 -27.44 20.02
CA THR A 325 7.41 -28.86 20.27
C THR A 325 8.59 -29.63 20.89
N THR A 326 9.82 -29.18 20.66
CA THR A 326 11.04 -29.79 21.24
C THR A 326 11.24 -29.44 22.72
N TYR A 327 10.70 -28.30 23.18
CA TYR A 327 10.93 -27.77 24.53
C TYR A 327 9.66 -27.60 25.38
N CYS A 328 8.47 -27.88 24.85
CA CYS A 328 7.21 -27.76 25.59
C CYS A 328 6.90 -29.02 26.43
N SER A 329 6.35 -28.83 27.63
CA SER A 329 5.73 -29.93 28.38
C SER A 329 4.31 -30.18 27.88
N ASN A 330 3.97 -31.43 27.58
CA ASN A 330 2.60 -31.82 27.21
C ASN A 330 1.65 -31.86 28.41
N GLU A 331 2.16 -31.90 29.64
CA GLU A 331 1.34 -31.87 30.86
C GLU A 331 0.75 -30.48 31.14
N LEU A 332 1.41 -29.42 30.66
CA LEU A 332 1.00 -28.05 30.89
C LEU A 332 -0.04 -27.60 29.85
N GLU A 333 -1.28 -27.39 30.28
CA GLU A 333 -2.39 -26.95 29.42
C GLU A 333 -2.07 -25.64 28.67
N LEU A 334 -1.36 -24.72 29.33
CA LEU A 334 -0.86 -23.49 28.73
C LEU A 334 0.07 -23.77 27.53
N HIS A 335 0.90 -24.80 27.60
CA HIS A 335 1.78 -25.18 26.51
C HIS A 335 1.00 -25.82 25.35
N LYS A 336 -0.05 -26.60 25.64
CA LYS A 336 -0.97 -27.12 24.61
C LYS A 336 -1.65 -25.99 23.83
N LYS A 337 -2.14 -24.95 24.52
CA LYS A 337 -2.71 -23.74 23.89
C LYS A 337 -1.70 -23.04 22.97
N ILE A 338 -0.44 -22.90 23.38
CA ILE A 338 0.62 -22.30 22.55
C ILE A 338 0.94 -23.20 21.34
N THR A 339 1.03 -24.52 21.53
CA THR A 339 1.24 -25.49 20.43
C THR A 339 0.11 -25.42 19.40
N LEU A 340 -1.15 -25.30 19.85
CA LEU A 340 -2.31 -25.17 18.96
C LEU A 340 -2.28 -23.84 18.20
N LEU A 341 -2.00 -22.71 18.87
CA LEU A 341 -1.81 -21.41 18.21
C LEU A 341 -0.72 -21.46 17.13
N LEU A 342 0.42 -22.12 17.40
CA LEU A 342 1.49 -22.26 16.43
C LEU A 342 1.10 -23.18 15.25
N LYS A 343 0.30 -24.23 15.49
CA LYS A 343 -0.28 -25.05 14.41
C LYS A 343 -1.23 -24.23 13.53
N SER A 344 -2.13 -23.43 14.11
CA SER A 344 -3.04 -22.57 13.33
C SER A 344 -2.30 -21.51 12.49
N ASN A 345 -1.21 -20.95 13.02
CA ASN A 345 -0.33 -20.06 12.24
C ASN A 345 0.29 -20.78 11.04
N VAL A 346 0.87 -21.98 11.24
CA VAL A 346 1.46 -22.79 10.15
C VAL A 346 0.44 -23.20 9.10
N PHE A 347 -0.77 -23.56 9.52
CA PHE A 347 -1.87 -23.89 8.62
C PHE A 347 -2.22 -22.71 7.70
N MET A 348 -2.42 -21.52 8.27
CA MET A 348 -2.69 -20.30 7.48
C MET A 348 -1.51 -19.92 6.58
N GLU A 349 -0.26 -20.02 7.05
CA GLU A 349 0.97 -19.73 6.26
C GLU A 349 1.07 -20.60 5.00
N ARG A 350 0.64 -21.87 5.10
CA ARG A 350 0.54 -22.83 3.99
C ARG A 350 -0.64 -22.53 3.06
N LYS A 351 -1.87 -22.45 3.57
CA LYS A 351 -3.07 -22.20 2.76
C LYS A 351 -2.98 -20.89 1.97
N LEU A 352 -2.44 -19.82 2.57
CA LEU A 352 -2.15 -18.53 1.89
C LEU A 352 -1.01 -18.61 0.86
N THR A 353 -0.15 -19.63 0.94
CA THR A 353 0.92 -19.90 -0.03
C THR A 353 0.42 -20.76 -1.19
N GLU A 354 -0.48 -21.71 -0.93
CA GLU A 354 -1.10 -22.62 -1.90
C GLU A 354 -2.10 -21.88 -2.79
N THR A 355 -2.97 -21.05 -2.20
CA THR A 355 -3.97 -20.24 -2.92
C THR A 355 -3.39 -18.97 -3.58
N LYS A 356 -2.07 -18.77 -3.50
CA LYS A 356 -1.41 -17.53 -3.94
C LYS A 356 -1.57 -17.28 -5.44
N GLY A 357 -2.34 -16.26 -5.79
CA GLY A 357 -2.57 -15.81 -7.17
C GLY A 357 -3.96 -16.15 -7.71
N GLN A 358 -4.76 -16.91 -6.95
CA GLN A 358 -6.20 -17.01 -7.17
C GLN A 358 -6.87 -15.66 -6.87
N THR A 359 -8.00 -15.37 -7.53
CA THR A 359 -8.83 -14.18 -7.25
C THR A 359 -9.74 -14.34 -6.04
N SER A 360 -10.01 -15.58 -5.65
CA SER A 360 -10.71 -15.99 -4.42
C SER A 360 -10.22 -17.39 -4.07
N MET A 361 -10.17 -17.73 -2.79
CA MET A 361 -10.14 -19.14 -2.39
C MET A 361 -11.46 -19.82 -2.77
N GLU A 362 -11.47 -21.16 -2.82
CA GLU A 362 -12.73 -21.90 -2.83
C GLU A 362 -13.40 -21.86 -1.46
N ASP A 363 -14.71 -22.09 -1.41
CA ASP A 363 -15.51 -21.80 -0.21
C ASP A 363 -15.10 -22.69 0.99
N GLU A 364 -14.69 -23.94 0.76
CA GLU A 364 -14.12 -24.86 1.78
C GLU A 364 -12.74 -24.38 2.30
N ASP A 365 -11.83 -23.98 1.41
CA ASP A 365 -10.52 -23.41 1.77
C ASP A 365 -10.67 -22.12 2.61
N ALA A 366 -11.68 -21.30 2.28
CA ALA A 366 -11.98 -20.06 2.97
C ALA A 366 -12.53 -20.31 4.37
N ASP A 367 -13.44 -21.27 4.55
CA ASP A 367 -14.00 -21.65 5.84
C ASP A 367 -12.93 -22.29 6.75
N GLU A 368 -12.09 -23.20 6.24
CA GLU A 368 -10.95 -23.73 7.02
C GLU A 368 -9.99 -22.62 7.47
N LEU A 369 -9.66 -21.67 6.59
CA LEU A 369 -8.77 -20.55 6.93
C LEU A 369 -9.40 -19.62 7.97
N ASN A 370 -10.70 -19.31 7.81
CA ASN A 370 -11.45 -18.44 8.72
C ASN A 370 -11.58 -19.07 10.12
N GLN A 371 -11.83 -20.38 10.18
CA GLN A 371 -11.85 -21.15 11.42
C GLN A 371 -10.46 -21.15 12.08
N ALA A 372 -9.40 -21.50 11.35
CA ALA A 372 -8.03 -21.48 11.86
C ALA A 372 -7.57 -20.09 12.33
N CYS A 373 -8.02 -19.02 11.65
CA CYS A 373 -7.76 -17.64 12.06
C CYS A 373 -8.51 -17.29 13.35
N SER A 374 -9.77 -17.67 13.45
CA SER A 374 -10.61 -17.46 14.64
C SER A 374 -10.07 -18.21 15.85
N ASP A 375 -9.72 -19.49 15.70
CA ASP A 375 -9.07 -20.29 16.75
C ASP A 375 -7.73 -19.68 17.18
N MET A 376 -6.89 -19.26 16.23
CA MET A 376 -5.64 -18.58 16.54
C MET A 376 -5.88 -17.29 17.34
N LEU A 377 -6.88 -16.48 16.99
CA LEU A 377 -7.17 -15.22 17.66
C LEU A 377 -7.82 -15.42 19.04
N VAL A 378 -8.67 -16.43 19.20
CA VAL A 378 -9.20 -16.85 20.52
C VAL A 378 -8.05 -17.31 21.41
N LEU A 379 -7.18 -18.20 20.93
CA LEU A 379 -6.00 -18.66 21.66
C LEU A 379 -5.03 -17.52 21.96
N GLN A 380 -4.81 -16.59 21.02
CA GLN A 380 -3.93 -15.43 21.22
C GLN A 380 -4.53 -14.44 22.22
N SER A 381 -5.85 -14.27 22.24
CA SER A 381 -6.59 -13.46 23.22
C SER A 381 -6.53 -14.10 24.60
N ASP A 382 -6.75 -15.41 24.71
CA ASP A 382 -6.64 -16.18 25.95
C ASP A 382 -5.22 -16.16 26.52
N LEU A 383 -4.21 -16.39 25.68
CA LEU A 383 -2.81 -16.34 26.08
C LEU A 383 -2.40 -14.91 26.45
N ALA A 384 -2.81 -13.89 25.69
CA ALA A 384 -2.58 -12.50 26.06
C ALA A 384 -3.27 -12.11 27.37
N ARG A 385 -4.49 -12.60 27.64
CA ARG A 385 -5.22 -12.36 28.89
C ARG A 385 -4.52 -13.05 30.06
N HIS A 386 -4.29 -14.37 29.97
CA HIS A 386 -3.59 -15.14 30.99
C HIS A 386 -2.21 -14.55 31.31
N PHE A 387 -1.41 -14.27 30.29
CA PHE A 387 -0.10 -13.67 30.51
C PHE A 387 -0.19 -12.20 30.97
N ALA A 388 -1.24 -11.42 30.65
CA ALA A 388 -1.43 -10.07 31.18
C ALA A 388 -1.98 -10.00 32.61
N GLU A 389 -2.81 -10.97 33.03
CA GLU A 389 -3.16 -11.22 34.44
C GLU A 389 -1.87 -11.48 35.26
N HIS A 390 -0.92 -12.15 34.62
CA HIS A 390 0.46 -12.32 35.10
C HIS A 390 1.43 -11.30 34.48
N GLY A 391 1.01 -10.11 34.02
CA GLY A 391 1.82 -8.96 33.54
C GLY A 391 2.82 -9.16 32.40
N LYS A 392 3.09 -10.40 32.02
CA LYS A 392 3.92 -10.89 30.93
C LYS A 392 3.27 -10.45 29.63
N LEU A 393 3.77 -9.38 29.01
CA LEU A 393 3.32 -8.99 27.67
C LEU A 393 3.94 -9.88 26.57
N TYR A 394 4.06 -11.19 26.83
CA TYR A 394 4.64 -12.18 25.92
C TYR A 394 3.77 -12.40 24.68
N PHE A 395 2.45 -12.32 24.86
CA PHE A 395 1.46 -12.30 23.79
C PHE A 395 0.82 -10.91 23.72
N THR A 396 0.46 -10.49 22.51
CA THR A 396 -0.24 -9.21 22.29
C THR A 396 -1.12 -9.36 21.06
N LEU A 397 -2.42 -9.12 21.20
CA LEU A 397 -3.31 -9.00 20.07
C LEU A 397 -3.01 -7.66 19.38
N THR A 398 -2.57 -7.69 18.12
CA THR A 398 -2.25 -6.45 17.37
C THR A 398 -3.35 -6.18 16.36
N SER A 399 -3.49 -4.93 15.91
CA SER A 399 -4.38 -4.60 14.78
C SER A 399 -4.05 -5.42 13.52
N LYS A 400 -2.77 -5.79 13.31
CA LYS A 400 -2.36 -6.69 12.21
C LYS A 400 -2.81 -8.14 12.39
N ALA A 401 -3.16 -8.57 13.62
CA ALA A 401 -3.77 -9.88 13.87
C ALA A 401 -5.26 -9.86 13.50
N HIS A 402 -5.99 -8.79 13.80
CA HIS A 402 -7.36 -8.61 13.28
C HIS A 402 -7.40 -8.44 11.75
N GLN A 403 -6.41 -7.77 11.16
CA GLN A 403 -6.23 -7.74 9.69
C GLN A 403 -6.04 -9.14 9.07
N LEU A 404 -5.72 -10.16 9.85
CA LEU A 404 -5.63 -11.55 9.38
C LEU A 404 -7.01 -12.18 9.14
N GLN A 405 -8.07 -11.73 9.83
CA GLN A 405 -9.46 -12.11 9.47
C GLN A 405 -9.87 -11.44 8.16
N HIS A 406 -9.39 -10.22 7.92
CA HIS A 406 -9.60 -9.47 6.67
C HIS A 406 -8.52 -9.79 5.61
N VAL A 407 -8.09 -11.06 5.53
CA VAL A 407 -6.81 -11.51 4.91
C VAL A 407 -6.60 -11.07 3.45
N TRP A 408 -7.69 -10.79 2.74
CA TRP A 408 -7.74 -10.25 1.38
C TRP A 408 -6.99 -8.89 1.24
N ALA A 409 -6.62 -8.24 2.34
CA ALA A 409 -5.89 -6.97 2.38
C ALA A 409 -4.38 -7.04 2.04
N PHE A 410 -3.76 -8.22 1.90
CA PHE A 410 -2.31 -8.35 1.63
C PHE A 410 -1.82 -7.73 0.30
N VAL A 411 -2.75 -7.34 -0.58
CA VAL A 411 -2.56 -6.50 -1.78
C VAL A 411 -1.63 -5.30 -1.51
N GLY A 412 -1.66 -4.72 -0.31
CA GLY A 412 -0.90 -3.49 0.02
C GLY A 412 0.62 -3.52 -0.21
N GLU A 413 1.34 -4.62 0.03
CA GLU A 413 2.82 -4.60 0.05
C GLU A 413 3.46 -4.28 -1.32
N ASP A 414 2.82 -4.69 -2.42
CA ASP A 414 3.32 -4.42 -3.78
C ASP A 414 3.22 -2.92 -4.14
N LEU A 415 2.14 -2.24 -3.72
CA LEU A 415 2.06 -0.78 -3.81
C LEU A 415 3.04 -0.10 -2.86
N GLN A 416 3.24 -0.61 -1.63
CA GLN A 416 4.19 -0.03 -0.70
C GLN A 416 5.61 0.06 -1.31
N GLN A 417 6.03 -0.98 -2.05
CA GLN A 417 7.28 -0.95 -2.82
C GLN A 417 7.27 0.07 -3.97
N LYS A 418 6.17 0.17 -4.74
CA LYS A 418 6.02 1.20 -5.79
C LYS A 418 6.16 2.63 -5.20
N VAL A 419 5.40 2.91 -4.14
CA VAL A 419 5.36 4.22 -3.47
C VAL A 419 6.73 4.56 -2.85
N GLN A 420 7.43 3.59 -2.27
CA GLN A 420 8.82 3.76 -1.80
C GLN A 420 9.79 4.14 -2.93
N ARG A 421 9.75 3.45 -4.08
CA ARG A 421 10.59 3.78 -5.25
C ARG A 421 10.25 5.19 -5.77
N LEU A 422 8.97 5.48 -5.96
CA LEU A 422 8.45 6.78 -6.40
C LEU A 422 8.85 7.92 -5.45
N ALA A 423 8.80 7.69 -4.13
CA ALA A 423 9.20 8.65 -3.10
C ALA A 423 10.71 8.92 -3.10
N SER A 424 11.54 7.87 -3.11
CA SER A 424 13.01 8.04 -3.13
C SER A 424 13.50 8.82 -4.36
N MET A 425 12.87 8.62 -5.53
CA MET A 425 13.11 9.42 -6.74
C MET A 425 12.61 10.88 -6.64
N SER A 426 11.72 11.20 -5.70
CA SER A 426 11.02 12.50 -5.62
C SER A 426 11.47 13.37 -4.44
N LEU A 427 11.98 12.77 -3.36
CA LEU A 427 12.49 13.46 -2.17
C LEU A 427 13.80 14.23 -2.40
N LYS A 428 14.62 13.85 -3.40
CA LYS A 428 15.92 14.48 -3.63
C LYS A 428 15.75 15.98 -3.94
N GLY A 429 16.14 16.83 -2.99
CA GLY A 429 16.05 18.29 -3.08
C GLY A 429 14.66 18.89 -2.85
N ASN A 430 13.69 18.15 -2.30
CA ASN A 430 12.32 18.65 -2.08
C ASN A 430 11.90 18.45 -0.61
N VAL A 431 11.21 19.43 -0.01
CA VAL A 431 10.52 19.25 1.28
C VAL A 431 9.23 18.45 1.11
N GLY A 432 8.63 17.98 2.21
CA GLY A 432 7.58 16.94 2.22
C GLY A 432 6.46 17.14 1.18
N PRO A 433 5.69 18.26 1.22
CA PRO A 433 4.56 18.46 0.30
C PRO A 433 4.97 18.51 -1.17
N TYR A 434 6.02 19.27 -1.50
CA TYR A 434 6.57 19.31 -2.87
C TYR A 434 7.04 17.93 -3.35
N ALA A 435 7.58 17.09 -2.46
CA ALA A 435 7.94 15.72 -2.81
C ALA A 435 6.70 14.88 -3.14
N VAL A 436 5.61 14.98 -2.36
CA VAL A 436 4.34 14.26 -2.62
C VAL A 436 3.68 14.73 -3.91
N ASN A 437 3.57 16.04 -4.14
CA ASN A 437 2.99 16.58 -5.38
C ASN A 437 3.75 16.09 -6.62
N LYS A 438 5.09 16.05 -6.52
CA LYS A 438 5.98 15.50 -7.56
C LYS A 438 5.84 13.98 -7.74
N MET A 439 5.52 13.23 -6.68
CA MET A 439 5.15 11.83 -6.78
C MET A 439 3.83 11.67 -7.52
N LEU A 440 2.78 12.43 -7.18
CA LEU A 440 1.44 12.30 -7.79
C LEU A 440 1.46 12.58 -9.29
N ARG A 441 2.13 13.64 -9.75
CA ARG A 441 2.28 13.94 -11.19
C ARG A 441 2.98 12.81 -11.95
N ARG A 442 4.02 12.22 -11.35
CA ARG A 442 4.74 11.06 -11.91
C ARG A 442 3.89 9.79 -11.90
N TYR A 443 3.03 9.63 -10.89
CA TYR A 443 2.11 8.51 -10.79
C TYR A 443 0.98 8.60 -11.82
N ARG A 444 0.37 9.78 -12.00
CA ARG A 444 -0.57 10.07 -13.11
C ARG A 444 0.05 9.76 -14.47
N LEU A 445 1.28 10.23 -14.72
CA LEU A 445 1.98 9.92 -15.97
C LEU A 445 2.17 8.39 -16.15
N ALA A 446 2.63 7.69 -15.11
CA ALA A 446 2.82 6.24 -15.17
C ALA A 446 1.51 5.46 -15.41
N LEU A 447 0.40 5.86 -14.76
CA LEU A 447 -0.93 5.28 -15.03
C LEU A 447 -1.37 5.52 -16.48
N SER A 448 -1.24 6.75 -16.98
CA SER A 448 -1.62 7.09 -18.35
C SER A 448 -0.82 6.33 -19.41
N MET A 449 0.45 6.03 -19.13
CA MET A 449 1.28 5.15 -19.96
C MET A 449 0.78 3.70 -19.90
N ILE A 450 0.59 3.15 -18.70
CA ILE A 450 0.10 1.77 -18.51
C ILE A 450 -1.25 1.54 -19.22
N TRP A 451 -2.17 2.51 -19.17
CA TRP A 451 -3.48 2.38 -19.84
C TRP A 451 -3.38 2.54 -21.36
N ARG A 452 -2.50 3.42 -21.86
CA ARG A 452 -2.15 3.47 -23.29
C ARG A 452 -1.57 2.14 -23.77
N ASP A 453 -0.61 1.57 -23.04
CA ASP A 453 0.01 0.28 -23.36
C ASP A 453 -1.03 -0.86 -23.29
N GLN A 454 -2.02 -0.79 -22.39
CA GLN A 454 -3.12 -1.78 -22.30
C GLN A 454 -4.10 -1.71 -23.49
N ARG A 455 -4.22 -0.56 -24.17
CA ARG A 455 -5.02 -0.39 -25.41
C ARG A 455 -4.25 -0.76 -26.68
N THR A 456 -2.93 -0.66 -26.71
CA THR A 456 -2.11 -1.04 -27.89
C THR A 456 -1.77 -2.53 -27.93
N ASN A 457 -2.12 -3.29 -26.88
CA ASN A 457 -1.90 -4.74 -26.76
C ASN A 457 -3.22 -5.51 -26.54
N ALA A 458 -4.34 -4.91 -26.95
CA ALA A 458 -5.69 -5.50 -26.97
C ALA A 458 -6.17 -5.61 -28.43
#